data_AF-A0A4S3MQN9-F1
#
_entry.id   AF-A0A4S3MQN9-F1
#
_cell.length_a   1.000
_cell.length_b   1.000
_cell.length_c   1.000
_cell.angle_alpha   90.00
_cell.angle_beta   90.00
_cell.angle_gamma   90.00
#
_symmetry.space_group_name_H-M   'P 1'
#
loop_
_entity.id
_entity.type
_entity.pdbx_description
1 polymer ?
#
loop_
_entity_poly.entity_id
_entity_poly.type
_entity_poly.pdbx_seq_one_letter_code
_entity_poly.pdbx_strand_id
1 'polypeptide(L)'
;MQRLFDVLFGVSLIALALSGLLAIPSDTLTTGFARVAFAALSPVTVVLFVLRRRERAKAGTGLMKPGTPGLTKAQATSMRLAVANALMAAKTHPNAQGTEIYAIAQEISRLSTEWKAARKTGTQTDAELQSLFLLLSYALDTGPEDRRQALLVDVADTSPFFALRKKVEELRRRDASDRQAYSEWMAAVGNTNMDHLLKDGWIPFLRSLSHPDPYLWHGIATDFHDIDHRGRLEAAFWILEQPECDRATASDFIRGFVANELFEIAAKTKDTARLSAFQAVINRYNAGSYTWFGMVPDAEGITPIAEMLDGPFDDKAVAAMMNRITWSAGIPAFPAPIGLLAGDDRPKNPMPGLVRSPYDFSDDAGLHLRYPGRDWRKTSSRS
;
A
#
# COMPACT_ATOMS: atom_id res chain seq x y z
N MET A 1 4.66 -41.68 13.83
CA MET A 1 4.00 -42.63 12.90
C MET A 1 4.68 -42.71 11.54
N GLN A 2 4.99 -41.61 10.85
CA GLN A 2 5.60 -41.65 9.51
C GLN A 2 6.95 -42.39 9.43
N ARG A 3 7.87 -42.14 10.37
CA ARG A 3 9.14 -42.91 10.47
C ARG A 3 8.92 -44.41 10.70
N LEU A 4 7.89 -44.78 11.46
CA LEU A 4 7.54 -46.18 11.68
C LEU A 4 7.05 -46.83 10.37
N PHE A 5 6.21 -46.14 9.60
CA PHE A 5 5.76 -46.63 8.29
C PHE A 5 6.89 -46.68 7.25
N ASP A 6 7.85 -45.74 7.27
CA ASP A 6 9.01 -45.77 6.38
C ASP A 6 9.95 -46.95 6.69
N VAL A 7 10.20 -47.23 7.98
CA VAL A 7 10.99 -48.39 8.41
C VAL A 7 10.26 -49.69 8.08
N LEU A 8 8.96 -49.80 8.40
CA LEU A 8 8.18 -51.00 8.13
C LEU A 8 8.05 -51.28 6.63
N PHE A 9 7.87 -50.24 5.80
CA PHE A 9 7.85 -50.40 4.35
C PHE A 9 9.23 -50.79 3.80
N GLY A 10 10.31 -50.20 4.31
CA GLY A 10 11.68 -50.57 3.92
C GLY A 10 11.99 -52.04 4.23
N VAL A 11 11.64 -52.50 5.43
CA VAL A 11 11.80 -53.90 5.85
C VAL A 11 10.93 -54.83 5.02
N SER A 12 9.66 -54.48 4.74
CA SER A 12 8.79 -55.34 3.93
C SER A 12 9.25 -55.43 2.48
N LEU A 13 9.80 -54.36 1.91
CA LEU A 13 10.30 -54.34 0.54
C LEU A 13 11.60 -55.15 0.38
N ILE A 14 12.49 -55.10 1.38
CA ILE A 14 13.68 -55.97 1.45
C ILE A 14 13.25 -57.45 1.58
N ALA A 15 12.30 -57.74 2.46
CA ALA A 15 11.79 -59.10 2.64
C ALA A 15 11.08 -59.63 1.38
N LEU A 16 10.32 -58.78 0.68
CA LEU A 16 9.68 -59.11 -0.59
C LEU A 16 10.71 -59.38 -1.70
N ALA A 17 11.74 -58.54 -1.81
CA ALA A 17 12.81 -58.70 -2.81
C ALA A 17 13.62 -59.98 -2.56
N LEU A 18 13.98 -60.27 -1.31
CA LEU A 18 14.64 -61.51 -0.92
C LEU A 18 13.77 -62.75 -1.20
N SER A 19 12.47 -62.67 -0.88
CA SER A 19 11.53 -63.77 -1.16
C SER A 19 11.32 -63.99 -2.66
N GLY A 20 11.31 -62.93 -3.47
CA GLY A 20 11.24 -63.01 -4.92
C GLY A 20 12.50 -63.60 -5.56
N LEU A 21 13.68 -63.23 -5.07
CA LEU A 21 14.96 -63.80 -5.52
C LEU A 21 15.06 -65.30 -5.23
N LEU A 22 14.51 -65.75 -4.09
CA LEU A 22 14.48 -67.15 -3.68
C LEU A 22 13.32 -67.96 -4.32
N ALA A 23 12.41 -67.30 -5.03
CA ALA A 23 11.29 -67.95 -5.73
C ALA A 23 11.61 -68.35 -7.19
N ILE A 24 12.81 -68.00 -7.67
CA ILE A 24 13.38 -68.46 -8.95
C ILE A 24 13.39 -70.00 -8.92
N PRO A 25 12.95 -70.69 -10.01
CA PRO A 25 12.68 -72.12 -9.96
C PRO A 25 13.95 -72.93 -9.71
N SER A 26 14.11 -73.38 -8.47
CA SER A 26 14.92 -74.54 -8.11
C SER A 26 13.99 -75.54 -7.39
N ASP A 27 14.10 -76.83 -7.72
CA ASP A 27 13.25 -77.91 -7.19
C ASP A 27 13.60 -78.27 -5.73
N THR A 28 13.69 -77.27 -4.87
CA THR A 28 14.03 -77.40 -3.45
C THR A 28 12.85 -76.97 -2.59
N LEU A 29 12.59 -77.66 -1.48
CA LEU A 29 11.53 -77.33 -0.51
C LEU A 29 11.52 -75.85 -0.06
N THR A 30 12.68 -75.20 -0.12
CA THR A 30 12.87 -73.77 0.14
C THR A 30 12.12 -72.84 -0.82
N THR A 31 11.88 -73.23 -2.08
CA THR A 31 11.16 -72.40 -3.06
C THR A 31 9.65 -72.38 -2.81
N GLY A 32 9.10 -73.44 -2.21
CA GLY A 32 7.70 -73.48 -1.76
C GLY A 32 7.42 -72.45 -0.66
N PHE A 33 8.27 -72.42 0.39
CA PHE A 33 8.16 -71.44 1.46
C PHE A 33 8.40 -70.01 0.97
N ALA A 34 9.36 -69.79 0.06
CA ALA A 34 9.61 -68.48 -0.52
C ALA A 34 8.42 -67.94 -1.32
N ARG A 35 7.71 -68.80 -2.08
CA ARG A 35 6.49 -68.41 -2.83
C ARG A 35 5.34 -68.06 -1.90
N VAL A 36 5.14 -68.82 -0.83
CA VAL A 36 4.11 -68.52 0.19
C VAL A 36 4.43 -67.23 0.94
N ALA A 37 5.69 -67.01 1.31
CA ALA A 37 6.15 -65.77 1.93
C ALA A 37 5.95 -64.56 0.99
N PHE A 38 6.28 -64.70 -0.29
CA PHE A 38 6.05 -63.64 -1.28
C PHE A 38 4.56 -63.34 -1.46
N ALA A 39 3.71 -64.36 -1.56
CA ALA A 39 2.26 -64.21 -1.68
C ALA A 39 1.63 -63.54 -0.44
N ALA A 40 2.18 -63.79 0.76
CA ALA A 40 1.72 -63.17 2.01
C ALA A 40 2.24 -61.74 2.21
N LEU A 41 3.48 -61.46 1.80
CA LEU A 41 4.14 -60.15 2.00
C LEU A 41 3.76 -59.11 0.94
N SER A 42 3.38 -59.55 -0.26
CA SER A 42 2.93 -58.68 -1.36
C SER A 42 1.74 -57.79 -0.96
N PRO A 43 0.62 -58.32 -0.43
CA PRO A 43 -0.53 -57.52 -0.02
C PRO A 43 -0.19 -56.55 1.12
N VAL A 44 0.61 -56.99 2.08
CA VAL A 44 1.06 -56.15 3.21
C VAL A 44 1.91 -54.98 2.71
N THR A 45 2.82 -55.23 1.78
CA THR A 45 3.67 -54.20 1.17
C THR A 45 2.85 -53.20 0.35
N VAL A 46 1.83 -53.66 -0.38
CA VAL A 46 0.89 -52.79 -1.10
C VAL A 46 0.05 -51.95 -0.12
N VAL A 47 -0.45 -52.52 0.98
CA VAL A 47 -1.19 -51.78 2.01
C VAL A 47 -0.29 -50.73 2.68
N LEU A 48 0.95 -51.09 3.03
CA LEU A 48 1.93 -50.15 3.57
C LEU A 48 2.28 -49.05 2.56
N PHE A 49 2.38 -49.37 1.26
CA PHE A 49 2.56 -48.38 0.19
C PHE A 49 1.37 -47.43 0.08
N VAL A 50 0.13 -47.93 0.12
CA VAL A 50 -1.08 -47.09 0.08
C VAL A 50 -1.19 -46.23 1.34
N LEU A 51 -0.90 -46.77 2.52
CA LEU A 51 -0.88 -46.01 3.77
C LEU A 51 0.22 -44.94 3.75
N ARG A 52 1.43 -45.29 3.30
CA ARG A 52 2.55 -44.35 3.13
C ARG A 52 2.23 -43.27 2.10
N ARG A 53 1.61 -43.62 0.97
CA ARG A 53 1.17 -42.67 -0.06
C ARG A 53 0.05 -41.77 0.46
N ARG A 54 -0.87 -42.30 1.27
CA ARG A 54 -1.94 -41.53 1.94
C ARG A 54 -1.37 -40.59 3.00
N GLU A 55 -0.38 -41.02 3.78
CA GLU A 55 0.34 -40.18 4.74
C GLU A 55 1.21 -39.12 4.05
N ARG A 56 1.84 -39.45 2.90
CA ARG A 56 2.54 -38.45 2.07
C ARG A 56 1.60 -37.49 1.36
N ALA A 57 0.42 -37.93 0.94
CA ALA A 57 -0.62 -37.05 0.43
C ALA A 57 -1.20 -36.13 1.52
N LYS A 58 -1.18 -36.57 2.80
CA LYS A 58 -1.43 -35.70 3.96
C LYS A 58 -0.28 -34.75 4.26
N ALA A 59 0.96 -35.08 3.87
CA ALA A 59 2.15 -34.24 4.02
C ALA A 59 2.18 -33.02 3.07
N GLY A 60 1.11 -32.80 2.30
CA GLY A 60 0.66 -31.47 1.89
C GLY A 60 1.47 -30.79 0.79
N THR A 61 0.74 -30.16 -0.10
CA THR A 61 1.15 -29.22 -1.14
C THR A 61 1.76 -27.91 -0.60
N GLY A 62 2.25 -27.88 0.65
CA GLY A 62 2.86 -26.70 1.29
C GLY A 62 4.38 -26.63 1.08
N LEU A 63 5.02 -25.60 1.67
CA LEU A 63 6.46 -25.37 1.58
C LEU A 63 7.26 -26.09 2.69
N MET A 64 6.60 -26.80 3.61
CA MET A 64 7.26 -27.46 4.74
C MET A 64 7.98 -28.75 4.34
N LYS A 65 9.04 -29.12 5.07
CA LYS A 65 9.74 -30.39 4.92
C LYS A 65 8.82 -31.57 5.26
N PRO A 66 8.92 -32.70 4.53
CA PRO A 66 8.21 -33.91 4.88
C PRO A 66 8.54 -34.36 6.32
N GLY A 67 7.50 -34.66 7.11
CA GLY A 67 7.66 -35.10 8.50
C GLY A 67 7.77 -33.98 9.54
N THR A 68 7.54 -32.72 9.15
CA THR A 68 7.33 -31.62 10.10
C THR A 68 6.16 -31.96 11.05
N PRO A 69 6.31 -31.74 12.38
CA PRO A 69 5.23 -32.00 13.32
C PRO A 69 3.96 -31.24 12.95
N GLY A 70 2.80 -31.91 13.05
CA GLY A 70 1.50 -31.28 12.85
C GLY A 70 1.18 -30.23 13.92
N LEU A 71 0.17 -29.41 13.65
CA LEU A 71 -0.20 -28.31 14.54
C LEU A 71 -1.16 -28.78 15.63
N THR A 72 -0.98 -28.29 16.85
CA THR A 72 -2.04 -28.40 17.87
C THR A 72 -3.25 -27.54 17.45
N LYS A 73 -4.44 -27.86 17.95
CA LYS A 73 -5.66 -27.08 17.66
C LYS A 73 -5.50 -25.59 17.98
N ALA A 74 -4.84 -25.27 19.09
CA ALA A 74 -4.58 -23.89 19.50
C ALA A 74 -3.65 -23.17 18.52
N GLN A 75 -2.55 -23.82 18.10
CA GLN A 75 -1.64 -23.27 17.09
C GLN A 75 -2.33 -23.06 15.75
N ALA A 76 -3.08 -24.05 15.26
CA ALA A 76 -3.82 -23.94 14.01
C ALA A 76 -4.84 -22.79 14.04
N THR A 77 -5.55 -22.59 15.15
CA THR A 77 -6.47 -21.46 15.30
C THR A 77 -5.74 -20.11 15.29
N SER A 78 -4.64 -19.99 16.03
CA SER A 78 -3.84 -18.76 16.09
C SER A 78 -3.24 -18.40 14.73
N MET A 79 -2.65 -19.36 14.03
CA MET A 79 -2.07 -19.16 12.69
C MET A 79 -3.14 -18.77 11.66
N ARG A 80 -4.32 -19.42 11.69
CA ARG A 80 -5.44 -19.05 10.81
C ARG A 80 -5.88 -17.62 11.05
N LEU A 81 -5.99 -17.20 12.32
CA LEU A 81 -6.38 -15.84 12.67
C LEU A 81 -5.36 -14.81 12.16
N ALA A 82 -4.07 -15.06 12.37
CA ALA A 82 -3.01 -14.16 11.89
C ALA A 82 -3.02 -14.01 10.36
N VAL A 83 -3.12 -15.12 9.63
CA VAL A 83 -3.18 -15.11 8.15
C VAL A 83 -4.47 -14.43 7.67
N ALA A 84 -5.61 -14.72 8.29
CA ALA A 84 -6.89 -14.10 7.94
C ALA A 84 -6.87 -12.58 8.19
N ASN A 85 -6.30 -12.13 9.30
CA ASN A 85 -6.17 -10.70 9.62
C ASN A 85 -5.30 -9.98 8.59
N ALA A 86 -4.18 -10.57 8.17
CA ALA A 86 -3.33 -9.99 7.13
C ALA A 86 -4.07 -9.86 5.77
N LEU A 87 -4.82 -10.90 5.38
CA LEU A 87 -5.65 -10.87 4.17
C LEU A 87 -6.79 -9.85 4.25
N MET A 88 -7.43 -9.73 5.42
CA MET A 88 -8.48 -8.76 5.67
C MET A 88 -7.95 -7.33 5.61
N ALA A 89 -6.82 -7.05 6.28
CA ALA A 89 -6.18 -5.73 6.26
C ALA A 89 -5.87 -5.27 4.83
N ALA A 90 -5.37 -6.17 3.98
CA ALA A 90 -5.12 -5.87 2.57
C ALA A 90 -6.38 -5.62 1.74
N LYS A 91 -7.54 -6.14 2.16
CA LYS A 91 -8.83 -5.99 1.45
C LYS A 91 -9.63 -4.77 1.90
N THR A 92 -9.56 -4.43 3.19
CA THR A 92 -10.38 -3.36 3.78
C THR A 92 -9.72 -2.00 3.71
N HIS A 93 -8.40 -1.93 3.51
CA HIS A 93 -7.69 -0.65 3.48
C HIS A 93 -7.79 0.00 2.09
N PRO A 94 -8.40 1.19 1.95
CA PRO A 94 -8.64 1.84 0.65
C PRO A 94 -7.35 2.15 -0.13
N ASN A 95 -6.22 2.29 0.56
CA ASN A 95 -4.89 2.50 -0.02
C ASN A 95 -3.94 1.31 0.17
N ALA A 96 -4.45 0.07 0.29
CA ALA A 96 -3.59 -1.09 0.54
C ALA A 96 -2.55 -1.33 -0.57
N GLN A 97 -2.88 -0.99 -1.82
CA GLN A 97 -2.01 -1.23 -2.97
C GLN A 97 -0.65 -0.54 -2.80
N GLY A 98 0.43 -1.31 -2.96
CA GLY A 98 1.79 -0.82 -2.79
C GLY A 98 2.37 -0.96 -1.38
N THR A 99 1.56 -1.35 -0.37
CA THR A 99 2.07 -1.58 1.00
C THR A 99 2.71 -2.97 1.17
N GLU A 100 3.55 -3.12 2.21
CA GLU A 100 4.13 -4.41 2.60
C GLU A 100 3.06 -5.48 2.85
N ILE A 101 2.03 -5.13 3.63
CA ILE A 101 0.93 -6.04 4.00
C ILE A 101 0.17 -6.51 2.77
N TYR A 102 -0.05 -5.63 1.80
CA TYR A 102 -0.71 -6.00 0.55
C TYR A 102 0.17 -6.92 -0.32
N ALA A 103 1.46 -6.66 -0.42
CA ALA A 103 2.39 -7.54 -1.13
C ALA A 103 2.44 -8.94 -0.51
N ILE A 104 2.44 -9.03 0.82
CA ILE A 104 2.39 -10.30 1.57
C ILE A 104 1.04 -11.00 1.35
N ALA A 105 -0.07 -10.27 1.46
CA ALA A 105 -1.42 -10.82 1.28
C ALA A 105 -1.65 -11.35 -0.15
N GLN A 106 -1.12 -10.66 -1.17
CA GLN A 106 -1.14 -11.15 -2.55
C GLN A 106 -0.40 -12.49 -2.69
N GLU A 107 0.79 -12.61 -2.12
CA GLU A 107 1.58 -13.84 -2.21
C GLU A 107 0.93 -15.00 -1.44
N ILE A 108 0.39 -14.73 -0.25
CA ILE A 108 -0.42 -15.70 0.52
C ILE A 108 -1.64 -16.14 -0.29
N SER A 109 -2.35 -15.21 -0.93
CA SER A 109 -3.54 -15.51 -1.73
C SER A 109 -3.19 -16.34 -2.96
N ARG A 110 -2.06 -16.03 -3.63
CA ARG A 110 -1.54 -16.76 -4.78
C ARG A 110 -1.24 -18.21 -4.41
N LEU A 111 -0.42 -18.44 -3.39
CA LEU A 111 -0.05 -19.78 -2.91
C LEU A 111 -1.26 -20.56 -2.40
N SER A 112 -2.13 -19.92 -1.62
CA SER A 112 -3.35 -20.56 -1.14
C SER A 112 -4.27 -21.01 -2.28
N THR A 113 -4.34 -20.24 -3.37
CA THR A 113 -5.14 -20.59 -4.55
C THR A 113 -4.51 -21.72 -5.35
N GLU A 114 -3.19 -21.66 -5.56
CA GLU A 114 -2.40 -22.69 -6.24
C GLU A 114 -2.55 -24.04 -5.52
N TRP A 115 -2.37 -24.06 -4.21
CA TRP A 115 -2.50 -25.28 -3.42
C TRP A 115 -3.93 -25.78 -3.33
N LYS A 116 -4.92 -24.89 -3.25
CA LYS A 116 -6.34 -25.27 -3.32
C LYS A 116 -6.67 -25.92 -4.66
N ALA A 117 -6.13 -25.42 -5.77
CA ALA A 117 -6.33 -26.02 -7.09
C ALA A 117 -5.66 -27.39 -7.22
N ALA A 118 -4.46 -27.56 -6.65
CA ALA A 118 -3.77 -28.84 -6.59
C ALA A 118 -4.49 -29.87 -5.68
N ARG A 119 -5.13 -29.39 -4.61
CA ARG A 119 -5.91 -30.18 -3.66
C ARG A 119 -7.29 -30.50 -4.22
N LYS A 120 -7.37 -31.53 -5.06
CA LYS A 120 -8.60 -31.99 -5.73
C LYS A 120 -9.83 -32.11 -4.80
N THR A 121 -9.66 -32.44 -3.52
CA THR A 121 -10.69 -32.40 -2.46
C THR A 121 -10.06 -32.17 -1.06
N GLY A 122 -10.78 -31.51 -0.14
CA GLY A 122 -10.41 -31.41 1.29
C GLY A 122 -10.11 -30.00 1.83
N THR A 123 -10.00 -29.89 3.16
CA THR A 123 -9.65 -28.65 3.87
C THR A 123 -8.15 -28.33 3.77
N GLN A 124 -7.76 -27.11 4.14
CA GLN A 124 -6.35 -26.72 4.24
C GLN A 124 -5.61 -27.62 5.22
N THR A 125 -4.44 -28.11 4.81
CA THR A 125 -3.55 -28.93 5.63
C THR A 125 -2.73 -28.07 6.59
N ASP A 126 -2.27 -28.67 7.67
CA ASP A 126 -1.42 -27.99 8.66
C ASP A 126 -0.10 -27.48 8.05
N ALA A 127 0.50 -28.25 7.12
CA ALA A 127 1.72 -27.85 6.43
C ALA A 127 1.51 -26.59 5.57
N GLU A 128 0.38 -26.49 4.86
CA GLU A 128 0.04 -25.29 4.10
C GLU A 128 -0.21 -24.10 5.02
N LEU A 129 -0.98 -24.29 6.10
CA LEU A 129 -1.25 -23.23 7.06
C LEU A 129 0.04 -22.71 7.72
N GLN A 130 0.91 -23.61 8.15
CA GLN A 130 2.21 -23.29 8.72
C GLN A 130 3.10 -22.56 7.71
N SER A 131 3.09 -22.98 6.44
CA SER A 131 3.83 -22.30 5.36
C SER A 131 3.36 -20.85 5.19
N LEU A 132 2.05 -20.60 5.12
CA LEU A 132 1.51 -19.24 4.99
C LEU A 132 1.82 -18.38 6.21
N PHE A 133 1.74 -18.95 7.41
CA PHE A 133 2.08 -18.25 8.64
C PHE A 133 3.57 -17.91 8.72
N LEU A 134 4.45 -18.83 8.34
CA LEU A 134 5.89 -18.57 8.27
C LEU A 134 6.20 -17.53 7.20
N LEU A 135 5.53 -17.55 6.05
CA LEU A 135 5.71 -16.56 5.00
C LEU A 135 5.38 -15.14 5.50
N LEU A 136 4.24 -15.00 6.20
CA LEU A 136 3.85 -13.76 6.88
C LEU A 136 4.90 -13.34 7.91
N SER A 137 5.29 -14.26 8.81
CA SER A 137 6.21 -13.98 9.90
C SER A 137 7.59 -13.57 9.40
N TYR A 138 8.12 -14.28 8.41
CA TYR A 138 9.43 -14.03 7.80
C TYR A 138 9.47 -12.69 7.07
N ALA A 139 8.42 -12.37 6.31
CA ALA A 139 8.34 -11.11 5.58
C ALA A 139 8.30 -9.90 6.53
N LEU A 140 7.53 -10.00 7.63
CA LEU A 140 7.36 -8.92 8.60
C LEU A 140 8.54 -8.76 9.56
N ASP A 141 9.32 -9.81 9.84
CA ASP A 141 10.40 -9.77 10.83
C ASP A 141 11.49 -8.72 10.48
N THR A 142 11.70 -7.78 11.40
CA THR A 142 12.71 -6.71 11.33
C THR A 142 13.98 -7.03 12.12
N GLY A 143 14.05 -8.20 12.77
CA GLY A 143 15.20 -8.63 13.57
C GLY A 143 16.46 -8.99 12.76
N PRO A 144 17.49 -9.56 13.41
CA PRO A 144 18.71 -10.01 12.73
C PRO A 144 18.45 -11.12 11.70
N GLU A 145 19.32 -11.25 10.70
CA GLU A 145 19.19 -12.26 9.63
C GLU A 145 19.20 -13.69 10.17
N ASP A 146 20.04 -13.99 11.16
CA ASP A 146 20.13 -15.31 11.77
C ASP A 146 18.79 -15.76 12.40
N ARG A 147 18.07 -14.82 13.04
CA ARG A 147 16.74 -15.08 13.61
C ARG A 147 15.73 -15.42 12.52
N ARG A 148 15.77 -14.70 11.41
CA ARG A 148 14.89 -14.95 10.26
C ARG A 148 15.19 -16.28 9.60
N GLN A 149 16.47 -16.60 9.40
CA GLN A 149 16.87 -17.88 8.82
C GLN A 149 16.46 -19.07 9.71
N ALA A 150 16.44 -18.89 11.04
CA ALA A 150 15.92 -19.90 11.95
C ALA A 150 14.44 -20.25 11.70
N LEU A 151 13.62 -19.33 11.15
CA LEU A 151 12.22 -19.60 10.78
C LEU A 151 12.09 -20.54 9.57
N LEU A 152 13.14 -20.68 8.76
CA LEU A 152 13.15 -21.48 7.54
C LEU A 152 13.72 -22.89 7.73
N VAL A 153 14.13 -23.26 8.95
CA VAL A 153 14.79 -24.55 9.25
C VAL A 153 13.94 -25.74 8.79
N ASP A 154 12.62 -25.66 8.92
CA ASP A 154 11.68 -26.72 8.54
C ASP A 154 11.02 -26.49 7.18
N VAL A 155 11.50 -25.52 6.39
CA VAL A 155 10.98 -25.19 5.05
C VAL A 155 11.78 -25.93 3.99
N ALA A 156 11.10 -26.59 3.06
CA ALA A 156 11.68 -27.33 1.94
C ALA A 156 11.99 -26.42 0.75
N ASP A 157 11.08 -25.48 0.43
CA ASP A 157 11.29 -24.48 -0.63
C ASP A 157 11.25 -23.07 -0.04
N THR A 158 12.43 -22.47 0.04
CA THR A 158 12.65 -21.12 0.57
C THR A 158 12.55 -20.03 -0.50
N SER A 159 12.41 -20.39 -1.78
CA SER A 159 12.41 -19.42 -2.89
C SER A 159 11.31 -18.37 -2.77
N PRO A 160 10.04 -18.73 -2.44
CA PRO A 160 8.98 -17.75 -2.23
C PRO A 160 9.25 -16.77 -1.08
N PHE A 161 9.96 -17.23 -0.03
CA PHE A 161 10.29 -16.40 1.13
C PHE A 161 11.31 -15.31 0.77
N PHE A 162 12.38 -15.68 0.07
CA PHE A 162 13.40 -14.72 -0.36
C PHE A 162 12.85 -13.75 -1.41
N ALA A 163 12.05 -14.23 -2.36
CA ALA A 163 11.43 -13.37 -3.37
C ALA A 163 10.48 -12.35 -2.75
N LEU A 164 9.60 -12.79 -1.84
CA LEU A 164 8.69 -11.89 -1.11
C LEU A 164 9.47 -10.90 -0.25
N ARG A 165 10.53 -11.35 0.43
CA ARG A 165 11.33 -10.47 1.27
C ARG A 165 12.02 -9.38 0.47
N LYS A 166 12.62 -9.71 -0.68
CA LYS A 166 13.20 -8.71 -1.58
C LYS A 166 12.16 -7.66 -1.99
N LYS A 167 10.94 -8.09 -2.32
CA LYS A 167 9.82 -7.20 -2.66
C LYS A 167 9.44 -6.29 -1.48
N VAL A 168 9.31 -6.83 -0.28
CA VAL A 168 9.01 -6.06 0.95
C VAL A 168 10.13 -5.08 1.28
N GLU A 169 11.39 -5.46 1.14
CA GLU A 169 12.53 -4.57 1.39
C GLU A 169 12.62 -3.42 0.38
N GLU A 170 12.24 -3.67 -0.87
CA GLU A 170 12.17 -2.63 -1.89
C GLU A 170 11.05 -1.62 -1.60
N LEU A 171 9.88 -2.10 -1.17
CA LEU A 171 8.81 -1.23 -0.67
C LEU A 171 9.26 -0.44 0.56
N ARG A 172 9.90 -1.09 1.53
CA ARG A 172 10.49 -0.43 2.70
C ARG A 172 11.48 0.66 2.34
N ARG A 173 12.33 0.41 1.34
CA ARG A 173 13.34 1.39 0.90
C ARG A 173 12.69 2.58 0.23
N ARG A 174 11.67 2.34 -0.60
CA ARG A 174 10.85 3.39 -1.21
C ARG A 174 10.17 4.25 -0.13
N ASP A 175 9.62 3.59 0.88
CA ASP A 175 8.86 4.23 1.95
C ASP A 175 9.76 4.62 3.15
N ALA A 176 11.09 4.55 3.02
CA ALA A 176 12.01 4.87 4.12
C ALA A 176 12.03 6.37 4.42
N SER A 177 12.02 7.20 3.38
CA SER A 177 11.88 8.66 3.51
C SER A 177 10.53 9.00 4.16
N ASP A 178 9.47 8.31 3.74
CA ASP A 178 8.13 8.51 4.27
C ASP A 178 8.04 8.10 5.75
N ARG A 179 8.62 6.96 6.14
CA ARG A 179 8.66 6.53 7.55
C ARG A 179 9.53 7.42 8.43
N GLN A 180 10.67 7.88 7.92
CA GLN A 180 11.53 8.81 8.65
C GLN A 180 10.78 10.12 8.93
N ALA A 181 10.18 10.71 7.90
CA ALA A 181 9.45 11.94 8.07
C ALA A 181 8.18 11.74 8.94
N TYR A 182 7.49 10.59 8.87
CA TYR A 182 6.43 10.26 9.84
C TYR A 182 6.94 10.14 11.29
N SER A 183 8.14 9.59 11.51
CA SER A 183 8.72 9.48 12.85
C SER A 183 9.15 10.85 13.42
N GLU A 184 9.70 11.71 12.57
CA GLU A 184 10.03 13.10 12.90
C GLU A 184 8.75 13.90 13.20
N TRP A 185 7.66 13.60 12.49
CA TRP A 185 6.33 14.15 12.74
C TRP A 185 5.78 13.73 14.09
N MET A 186 5.78 12.43 14.39
CA MET A 186 5.37 11.88 15.69
C MET A 186 6.16 12.53 16.83
N ALA A 187 7.46 12.76 16.63
CA ALA A 187 8.32 13.43 17.61
C ALA A 187 7.99 14.92 17.75
N ALA A 188 7.65 15.61 16.65
CA ALA A 188 7.33 17.04 16.64
C ALA A 188 5.93 17.36 17.16
N VAL A 189 4.94 16.48 16.92
CA VAL A 189 3.52 16.72 17.23
C VAL A 189 3.10 16.21 18.61
N GLY A 190 3.72 15.13 19.10
CA GLY A 190 3.27 14.48 20.32
C GLY A 190 1.86 13.88 20.19
N ASN A 191 1.09 13.84 21.29
CA ASN A 191 -0.26 13.27 21.29
C ASN A 191 -1.31 14.29 20.82
N THR A 192 -1.72 14.15 19.55
CA THR A 192 -3.07 14.44 19.01
C THR A 192 -3.56 15.88 18.82
N ASN A 193 -2.87 16.96 19.22
CA ASN A 193 -3.31 18.33 18.84
C ASN A 193 -2.15 19.23 18.35
N MET A 194 -2.25 19.71 17.11
CA MET A 194 -1.29 20.60 16.44
C MET A 194 -1.56 22.10 16.58
N ASP A 195 -2.59 22.52 17.33
CA ASP A 195 -2.86 23.94 17.63
C ASP A 195 -1.62 24.66 18.18
N HIS A 196 -0.76 23.93 18.90
CA HIS A 196 0.48 24.46 19.45
C HIS A 196 1.52 24.84 18.38
N LEU A 197 1.52 24.19 17.22
CA LEU A 197 2.42 24.51 16.09
C LEU A 197 1.98 25.79 15.39
N LEU A 198 0.67 26.06 15.37
CA LEU A 198 0.08 27.28 14.82
C LEU A 198 -0.18 28.34 15.88
N LYS A 199 0.45 28.25 17.05
CA LYS A 199 0.27 29.22 18.15
C LYS A 199 0.50 30.65 17.69
N ASP A 200 1.51 30.86 16.85
CA ASP A 200 1.88 32.16 16.30
C ASP A 200 1.29 32.38 14.88
N GLY A 201 0.48 31.44 14.37
CA GLY A 201 -0.15 31.46 13.06
C GLY A 201 0.61 30.71 11.97
N TRP A 202 -0.02 30.58 10.80
CA TRP A 202 0.52 29.82 9.66
C TRP A 202 1.83 30.37 9.11
N ILE A 203 1.91 31.69 8.87
CA ILE A 203 3.11 32.29 8.26
C ILE A 203 4.34 32.12 9.17
N PRO A 204 4.28 32.42 10.48
CA PRO A 204 5.41 32.15 11.38
C PRO A 204 5.81 30.68 11.43
N PHE A 205 4.84 29.76 11.42
CA PHE A 205 5.11 28.33 11.35
C PHE A 205 5.86 27.96 10.06
N LEU A 206 5.37 28.37 8.89
CA LEU A 206 6.01 28.08 7.61
C LEU A 206 7.43 28.65 7.51
N ARG A 207 7.66 29.84 8.07
CA ARG A 207 9.00 30.47 8.15
C ARG A 207 9.95 29.78 9.13
N SER A 208 9.41 29.01 10.09
CA SER A 208 10.21 28.27 11.07
C SER A 208 10.78 26.96 10.52
N LEU A 209 10.24 26.48 9.39
CA LEU A 209 10.71 25.28 8.71
C LEU A 209 12.15 25.48 8.22
N SER A 210 12.98 24.46 8.39
CA SER A 210 14.40 24.52 8.01
C SER A 210 14.62 24.59 6.49
N HIS A 211 13.66 24.08 5.71
CA HIS A 211 13.69 24.03 4.25
C HIS A 211 12.26 24.26 3.72
N PRO A 212 12.11 24.79 2.50
CA PRO A 212 10.84 24.77 1.77
C PRO A 212 10.25 23.35 1.70
N ASP A 213 8.94 23.23 1.93
CA ASP A 213 8.20 21.99 1.73
C ASP A 213 7.05 22.21 0.75
N PRO A 214 7.30 22.01 -0.55
CA PRO A 214 6.29 22.24 -1.57
C PRO A 214 5.07 21.32 -1.47
N TYR A 215 5.15 20.14 -0.85
CA TYR A 215 4.00 19.25 -0.68
C TYR A 215 3.07 19.76 0.43
N LEU A 216 3.62 20.12 1.58
CA LEU A 216 2.87 20.81 2.64
C LEU A 216 2.25 22.11 2.10
N TRP A 217 3.03 22.90 1.37
CA TRP A 217 2.57 24.14 0.75
C TRP A 217 1.44 23.91 -0.25
N HIS A 218 1.54 22.84 -1.05
CA HIS A 218 0.48 22.45 -1.96
C HIS A 218 -0.82 22.20 -1.20
N GLY A 219 -0.80 21.35 -0.17
CA GLY A 219 -2.02 21.09 0.60
C GLY A 219 -2.59 22.35 1.26
N ILE A 220 -1.75 23.24 1.82
CA ILE A 220 -2.22 24.50 2.46
C ILE A 220 -2.92 25.40 1.46
N ALA A 221 -2.34 25.52 0.26
CA ALA A 221 -2.86 26.41 -0.77
C ALA A 221 -4.07 25.81 -1.50
N THR A 222 -4.14 24.49 -1.69
CA THR A 222 -5.18 23.86 -2.52
C THR A 222 -6.33 23.24 -1.74
N ASP A 223 -6.24 23.14 -0.41
CA ASP A 223 -7.39 22.88 0.45
C ASP A 223 -8.18 24.18 0.67
N PHE A 224 -9.37 24.28 0.09
CA PHE A 224 -10.24 25.45 0.23
C PHE A 224 -11.23 25.36 1.40
N HIS A 225 -11.31 24.23 2.11
CA HIS A 225 -12.22 24.08 3.25
C HIS A 225 -11.75 24.94 4.42
N ASP A 226 -12.57 25.91 4.85
CA ASP A 226 -12.23 26.85 5.92
C ASP A 226 -10.91 27.60 5.64
N ILE A 227 -10.62 27.90 4.38
CA ILE A 227 -9.35 28.57 4.01
C ILE A 227 -9.24 29.98 4.59
N ASP A 228 -10.35 30.67 4.86
CA ASP A 228 -10.33 31.95 5.57
C ASP A 228 -10.09 31.79 7.10
N HIS A 229 -10.03 30.56 7.64
CA HIS A 229 -9.84 30.34 9.07
C HIS A 229 -8.37 30.50 9.52
N ARG A 230 -8.17 31.21 10.63
CA ARG A 230 -6.87 31.43 11.31
C ARG A 230 -5.74 31.93 10.39
N GLY A 231 -6.07 32.68 9.34
CA GLY A 231 -5.09 33.29 8.46
C GLY A 231 -4.49 32.33 7.41
N ARG A 232 -5.18 31.22 7.08
CA ARG A 232 -4.65 30.23 6.12
C ARG A 232 -4.64 30.77 4.69
N LEU A 233 -5.61 31.59 4.30
CA LEU A 233 -5.63 32.23 2.98
C LEU A 233 -4.45 33.18 2.79
N GLU A 234 -4.08 33.94 3.80
CA GLU A 234 -2.90 34.80 3.81
C GLU A 234 -1.62 33.96 3.69
N ALA A 235 -1.57 32.80 4.35
CA ALA A 235 -0.47 31.87 4.20
C ALA A 235 -0.41 31.25 2.80
N ALA A 236 -1.56 30.95 2.18
CA ALA A 236 -1.63 30.48 0.79
C ALA A 236 -1.10 31.54 -0.19
N PHE A 237 -1.47 32.81 -0.03
CA PHE A 237 -0.88 33.90 -0.81
C PHE A 237 0.62 34.04 -0.58
N TRP A 238 1.09 33.94 0.67
CA TRP A 238 2.51 33.95 0.99
C TRP A 238 3.26 32.80 0.33
N ILE A 239 2.72 31.57 0.34
CA ILE A 239 3.26 30.40 -0.36
C ILE A 239 3.42 30.70 -1.85
N LEU A 240 2.40 31.28 -2.48
CA LEU A 240 2.40 31.62 -3.92
C LEU A 240 3.34 32.79 -4.28
N GLU A 241 3.94 33.45 -3.29
CA GLU A 241 5.02 34.42 -3.50
C GLU A 241 6.41 33.79 -3.45
N GLN A 242 6.53 32.58 -2.90
CA GLN A 242 7.83 31.92 -2.75
C GLN A 242 8.33 31.34 -4.09
N PRO A 243 9.63 31.47 -4.41
CA PRO A 243 10.20 30.95 -5.65
C PRO A 243 10.19 29.42 -5.74
N GLU A 244 10.15 28.72 -4.59
CA GLU A 244 10.04 27.26 -4.49
C GLU A 244 8.59 26.76 -4.58
N CYS A 245 7.61 27.65 -4.79
CA CYS A 245 6.24 27.23 -5.03
C CYS A 245 6.09 26.53 -6.39
N ASP A 246 5.46 25.37 -6.37
CA ASP A 246 5.28 24.54 -7.55
C ASP A 246 4.21 25.11 -8.49
N ARG A 247 4.45 24.97 -9.80
CA ARG A 247 3.51 25.37 -10.84
C ARG A 247 2.14 24.68 -10.70
N ALA A 248 2.08 23.42 -10.30
CA ALA A 248 0.83 22.71 -10.01
C ALA A 248 0.07 23.38 -8.87
N THR A 249 0.74 23.71 -7.76
CA THR A 249 0.13 24.44 -6.63
C THR A 249 -0.50 25.76 -7.07
N ALA A 250 0.23 26.56 -7.86
CA ALA A 250 -0.31 27.82 -8.37
C ALA A 250 -1.50 27.63 -9.33
N SER A 251 -1.40 26.64 -10.22
CA SER A 251 -2.48 26.29 -11.16
C SER A 251 -3.76 25.90 -10.42
N ASP A 252 -3.62 25.04 -9.42
CA ASP A 252 -4.71 24.49 -8.62
C ASP A 252 -5.31 25.53 -7.67
N PHE A 253 -4.48 26.41 -7.10
CA PHE A 253 -4.97 27.57 -6.36
C PHE A 253 -5.82 28.50 -7.24
N ILE A 254 -5.37 28.83 -8.46
CA ILE A 254 -6.12 29.70 -9.38
C ILE A 254 -7.51 29.12 -9.65
N ARG A 255 -7.58 27.82 -9.96
CA ARG A 255 -8.85 27.12 -10.15
C ARG A 255 -9.70 27.16 -8.90
N GLY A 256 -9.16 26.73 -7.77
CA GLY A 256 -9.89 26.62 -6.51
C GLY A 256 -10.39 27.96 -5.99
N PHE A 257 -9.64 29.04 -6.17
CA PHE A 257 -10.02 30.38 -5.73
C PHE A 257 -11.23 30.93 -6.50
N VAL A 258 -11.37 30.56 -7.78
CA VAL A 258 -12.55 30.91 -8.59
C VAL A 258 -13.69 29.92 -8.35
N ALA A 259 -13.39 28.62 -8.27
CA ALA A 259 -14.33 27.53 -8.06
C ALA A 259 -15.06 27.60 -6.71
N ASN A 260 -14.38 28.05 -5.66
CA ASN A 260 -14.94 28.21 -4.30
C ASN A 260 -15.43 29.64 -4.04
N GLU A 261 -15.75 30.40 -5.10
CA GLU A 261 -16.36 31.73 -5.04
C GLU A 261 -15.54 32.81 -4.29
N LEU A 262 -14.30 32.54 -3.89
CA LEU A 262 -13.47 33.52 -3.18
C LEU A 262 -13.18 34.76 -4.02
N PHE A 263 -12.99 34.57 -5.33
CA PHE A 263 -12.90 35.69 -6.28
C PHE A 263 -14.19 36.51 -6.34
N GLU A 264 -15.35 35.84 -6.34
CA GLU A 264 -16.66 36.50 -6.38
C GLU A 264 -16.95 37.27 -5.09
N ILE A 265 -16.64 36.68 -3.94
CA ILE A 265 -16.73 37.32 -2.63
C ILE A 265 -15.86 38.57 -2.61
N ALA A 266 -14.57 38.46 -2.99
CA ALA A 266 -13.64 39.59 -3.04
C ALA A 266 -14.12 40.71 -3.97
N ALA A 267 -14.66 40.35 -5.14
CA ALA A 267 -15.19 41.30 -6.11
C ALA A 267 -16.42 42.04 -5.58
N LYS A 268 -17.37 41.31 -4.96
CA LYS A 268 -18.59 41.88 -4.38
C LYS A 268 -18.33 42.78 -3.18
N THR A 269 -17.38 42.39 -2.32
CA THR A 269 -16.99 43.19 -1.15
C THR A 269 -15.99 44.30 -1.48
N LYS A 270 -15.52 44.37 -2.73
CA LYS A 270 -14.47 45.30 -3.19
C LYS A 270 -13.21 45.20 -2.34
N ASP A 271 -12.82 43.99 -1.95
CA ASP A 271 -11.58 43.71 -1.23
C ASP A 271 -10.38 43.87 -2.19
N THR A 272 -9.93 45.13 -2.34
CA THR A 272 -8.85 45.48 -3.26
C THR A 272 -7.53 44.79 -2.93
N ALA A 273 -7.26 44.47 -1.67
CA ALA A 273 -6.04 43.78 -1.26
C ALA A 273 -6.05 42.33 -1.75
N ARG A 274 -7.14 41.60 -1.50
CA ARG A 274 -7.33 40.22 -1.94
C ARG A 274 -7.38 40.11 -3.47
N LEU A 275 -8.06 41.04 -4.13
CA LEU A 275 -8.10 41.15 -5.59
C LEU A 275 -6.71 41.40 -6.18
N SER A 276 -5.92 42.29 -5.59
CA SER A 276 -4.54 42.57 -6.04
C SER A 276 -3.60 41.41 -5.81
N ALA A 277 -3.73 40.69 -4.69
CA ALA A 277 -2.94 39.50 -4.40
C ALA A 277 -3.24 38.38 -5.42
N PHE A 278 -4.53 38.12 -5.69
CA PHE A 278 -4.93 37.15 -6.71
C PHE A 278 -4.45 37.53 -8.12
N GLN A 279 -4.54 38.82 -8.45
CA GLN A 279 -4.01 39.36 -9.70
C GLN A 279 -2.50 39.08 -9.86
N ALA A 280 -1.73 39.25 -8.79
CA ALA A 280 -0.30 38.98 -8.81
C ALA A 280 0.01 37.48 -9.03
N VAL A 281 -0.79 36.57 -8.46
CA VAL A 281 -0.65 35.12 -8.67
C VAL A 281 -0.80 34.77 -10.15
N ILE A 282 -1.84 35.29 -10.81
CA ILE A 282 -2.08 35.06 -12.26
C ILE A 282 -0.92 35.61 -13.09
N ASN A 283 -0.44 36.82 -12.76
CA ASN A 283 0.66 37.43 -13.50
C ASN A 283 1.96 36.61 -13.38
N ARG A 284 2.31 36.13 -12.18
CA ARG A 284 3.45 35.23 -11.98
C ARG A 284 3.28 33.90 -12.72
N TYR A 285 2.05 33.37 -12.76
CA TYR A 285 1.74 32.13 -13.46
C TYR A 285 1.96 32.25 -14.97
N ASN A 286 1.38 33.29 -15.55
CA ASN A 286 1.47 33.60 -16.97
C ASN A 286 2.90 33.97 -17.39
N ALA A 287 3.69 34.57 -16.50
CA ALA A 287 5.11 34.85 -16.70
C ALA A 287 6.01 33.61 -16.58
N GLY A 288 5.46 32.44 -16.20
CA GLY A 288 6.22 31.22 -16.02
C GLY A 288 7.16 31.25 -14.80
N SER A 289 6.86 32.06 -13.78
CA SER A 289 7.73 32.25 -12.62
C SER A 289 7.77 31.07 -11.65
N TYR A 290 6.77 30.16 -11.69
CA TYR A 290 6.72 29.00 -10.81
C TYR A 290 7.55 27.84 -11.37
N THR A 291 8.38 27.26 -10.51
CA THR A 291 9.17 26.06 -10.83
C THR A 291 8.27 24.83 -10.89
N TRP A 292 8.56 23.85 -11.76
CA TRP A 292 7.79 22.60 -11.80
C TRP A 292 8.62 21.44 -11.25
N PHE A 293 8.42 21.15 -9.96
CA PHE A 293 9.11 20.09 -9.22
C PHE A 293 8.49 18.70 -9.44
N GLY A 294 7.38 18.60 -10.18
CA GLY A 294 6.76 17.32 -10.53
C GLY A 294 5.62 16.90 -9.62
N MET A 295 5.02 17.83 -8.88
CA MET A 295 3.70 17.62 -8.32
C MET A 295 2.67 17.36 -9.42
N VAL A 296 1.76 16.44 -9.13
CA VAL A 296 0.65 16.08 -10.03
C VAL A 296 -0.49 17.06 -9.74
N PRO A 297 -0.98 17.79 -10.74
CA PRO A 297 -2.13 18.68 -10.56
C PRO A 297 -3.38 17.90 -10.10
N ASP A 298 -4.13 18.45 -9.15
CA ASP A 298 -5.41 17.91 -8.66
C ASP A 298 -6.60 18.47 -9.48
N ALA A 299 -6.39 18.68 -10.78
CA ALA A 299 -7.31 19.35 -11.69
C ALA A 299 -8.73 18.73 -11.71
N GLU A 300 -8.87 17.44 -11.34
CA GLU A 300 -10.15 16.74 -11.26
C GLU A 300 -10.85 16.88 -9.88
N GLY A 301 -10.08 17.12 -8.80
CA GLY A 301 -10.56 17.15 -7.41
C GLY A 301 -11.02 18.52 -6.91
N ILE A 302 -10.56 19.61 -7.53
CA ILE A 302 -10.83 21.02 -7.14
C ILE A 302 -12.16 21.54 -7.72
N THR A 303 -12.89 20.67 -8.40
CA THR A 303 -14.03 21.01 -9.25
C THR A 303 -15.28 21.31 -8.40
N PRO A 304 -16.00 22.42 -8.66
CA PRO A 304 -17.33 22.64 -8.07
C PRO A 304 -18.28 21.51 -8.49
N ILE A 305 -19.37 21.30 -7.73
CA ILE A 305 -20.46 20.37 -8.08
C ILE A 305 -20.97 20.59 -9.53
N ALA A 306 -20.82 21.80 -10.06
CA ALA A 306 -21.21 22.18 -11.43
C ALA A 306 -20.46 21.43 -12.55
N GLU A 307 -19.28 20.86 -12.29
CA GLU A 307 -18.50 20.17 -13.33
C GLU A 307 -19.01 18.79 -13.75
N MET A 308 -19.91 18.17 -12.98
CA MET A 308 -20.59 16.97 -13.49
C MET A 308 -21.47 17.28 -14.73
N LEU A 309 -21.67 18.56 -15.07
CA LEU A 309 -22.53 19.00 -16.17
C LEU A 309 -21.81 19.71 -17.33
N ASP A 310 -20.70 20.45 -17.10
CA ASP A 310 -20.16 21.40 -18.10
C ASP A 310 -18.75 21.15 -18.65
N GLY A 311 -18.04 20.09 -18.21
CA GLY A 311 -16.68 19.77 -18.67
C GLY A 311 -15.54 20.39 -17.83
N PRO A 312 -14.26 20.24 -18.23
CA PRO A 312 -13.10 20.58 -17.39
C PRO A 312 -12.96 22.09 -17.13
N PHE A 313 -12.59 22.48 -15.92
CA PHE A 313 -12.26 23.86 -15.50
C PHE A 313 -10.88 24.27 -16.03
N ASP A 314 -10.81 24.34 -17.35
CA ASP A 314 -9.66 24.79 -18.11
C ASP A 314 -9.51 26.32 -18.10
N ASP A 315 -8.46 26.82 -18.75
CA ASP A 315 -8.18 28.26 -18.88
C ASP A 315 -9.40 29.06 -19.33
N LYS A 316 -10.17 28.53 -20.29
CA LYS A 316 -11.32 29.23 -20.88
C LYS A 316 -12.47 29.28 -19.90
N ALA A 317 -12.75 28.19 -19.20
CA ALA A 317 -13.79 28.14 -18.19
C ALA A 317 -13.49 29.10 -17.02
N VAL A 318 -12.26 29.08 -16.52
CA VAL A 318 -11.81 29.99 -15.45
C VAL A 318 -11.92 31.45 -15.92
N ALA A 319 -11.39 31.78 -17.10
CA ALA A 319 -11.45 33.13 -17.64
C ALA A 319 -12.89 33.62 -17.88
N ALA A 320 -13.77 32.77 -18.39
CA ALA A 320 -15.18 33.10 -18.61
C ALA A 320 -15.90 33.40 -17.29
N MET A 321 -15.66 32.59 -16.26
CA MET A 321 -16.25 32.81 -14.93
C MET A 321 -15.73 34.10 -14.29
N MET A 322 -14.43 34.35 -14.35
CA MET A 322 -13.84 35.60 -13.87
C MET A 322 -14.42 36.81 -14.61
N ASN A 323 -14.51 36.78 -15.93
CA ASN A 323 -15.07 37.89 -16.73
C ASN A 323 -16.54 38.18 -16.37
N ARG A 324 -17.34 37.13 -16.16
CA ARG A 324 -18.73 37.25 -15.71
C ARG A 324 -18.81 37.94 -14.34
N ILE A 325 -17.95 37.54 -13.40
CA ILE A 325 -17.88 38.11 -12.05
C ILE A 325 -17.40 39.57 -12.09
N THR A 326 -16.36 39.89 -12.87
CA THR A 326 -15.86 41.27 -12.97
C THR A 326 -16.90 42.20 -13.57
N TRP A 327 -17.64 41.73 -14.60
CA TRP A 327 -18.71 42.50 -15.22
C TRP A 327 -19.88 42.72 -14.25
N SER A 328 -20.31 41.69 -13.53
CA SER A 328 -21.44 41.80 -12.58
C SER A 328 -21.11 42.64 -11.35
N ALA A 329 -19.88 42.56 -10.84
CA ALA A 329 -19.41 43.35 -9.71
C ALA A 329 -18.99 44.79 -10.08
N GLY A 330 -18.89 45.10 -11.37
CA GLY A 330 -18.46 46.42 -11.86
C GLY A 330 -17.01 46.74 -11.52
N ILE A 331 -16.13 45.74 -11.50
CA ILE A 331 -14.68 45.91 -11.27
C ILE A 331 -13.91 45.76 -12.59
N PRO A 332 -12.67 46.28 -12.70
CA PRO A 332 -11.85 46.12 -13.89
C PRO A 332 -11.66 44.63 -14.26
N ALA A 333 -11.54 44.37 -15.56
CA ALA A 333 -11.25 43.02 -16.05
C ALA A 333 -9.89 42.53 -15.56
N PHE A 334 -9.83 41.27 -15.17
CA PHE A 334 -8.60 40.57 -14.79
C PHE A 334 -7.99 39.92 -16.05
N PRO A 335 -6.66 39.77 -16.14
CA PRO A 335 -6.05 38.97 -17.18
C PRO A 335 -6.44 37.51 -16.99
N ALA A 336 -6.68 36.85 -18.12
CA ALA A 336 -6.97 35.43 -18.13
C ALA A 336 -5.74 34.62 -17.71
N PRO A 337 -5.89 33.55 -16.92
CA PRO A 337 -4.83 32.57 -16.75
C PRO A 337 -4.54 31.86 -18.07
N ILE A 338 -3.27 31.52 -18.32
CA ILE A 338 -2.81 30.87 -19.54
C ILE A 338 -1.97 29.64 -19.19
N GLY A 339 -2.36 28.49 -19.75
CA GLY A 339 -1.67 27.21 -19.62
C GLY A 339 -1.78 26.60 -18.23
N LEU A 340 -2.98 26.62 -17.62
CA LEU A 340 -3.27 25.89 -16.38
C LEU A 340 -3.12 24.39 -16.62
N LEU A 341 -2.47 23.68 -15.70
CA LEU A 341 -2.06 22.29 -15.88
C LEU A 341 -3.24 21.32 -15.79
N ALA A 342 -3.35 20.37 -16.71
CA ALA A 342 -4.31 19.27 -16.65
C ALA A 342 -3.87 18.17 -15.67
N GLY A 343 -4.78 17.26 -15.29
CA GLY A 343 -4.48 16.19 -14.31
C GLY A 343 -3.41 15.20 -14.80
N ASP A 344 -3.23 15.06 -16.10
CA ASP A 344 -2.22 14.21 -16.74
C ASP A 344 -0.91 14.95 -17.07
N ASP A 345 -0.83 16.25 -16.81
CA ASP A 345 0.39 17.03 -17.06
C ASP A 345 1.52 16.61 -16.11
N ARG A 346 2.68 16.34 -16.71
CA ARG A 346 3.91 15.92 -16.03
C ARG A 346 5.09 16.72 -16.59
N PRO A 347 6.01 17.23 -15.75
CA PRO A 347 7.23 17.82 -16.27
C PRO A 347 8.11 16.72 -16.86
N LYS A 348 8.72 17.00 -18.01
CA LYS A 348 9.66 16.07 -18.66
C LYS A 348 10.91 15.82 -17.80
N ASN A 349 11.34 16.83 -17.05
CA ASN A 349 12.47 16.80 -16.14
C ASN A 349 12.06 17.46 -14.82
N PRO A 350 11.45 16.72 -13.86
CA PRO A 350 11.19 17.28 -12.54
C PRO A 350 12.52 17.68 -11.88
N MET A 351 12.56 18.84 -11.24
CA MET A 351 13.74 19.22 -10.47
C MET A 351 13.99 18.21 -9.34
N PRO A 352 15.21 17.67 -9.20
CA PRO A 352 15.52 16.74 -8.12
C PRO A 352 15.49 17.46 -6.76
N GLY A 353 15.05 16.75 -5.73
CA GLY A 353 15.39 17.10 -4.35
C GLY A 353 14.36 17.92 -3.56
N LEU A 354 13.08 17.55 -3.60
CA LEU A 354 12.17 18.01 -2.56
C LEU A 354 12.24 17.11 -1.34
N VAL A 355 12.71 17.68 -0.24
CA VAL A 355 12.60 17.08 1.09
C VAL A 355 11.13 17.15 1.47
N ARG A 356 10.50 15.99 1.69
CA ARG A 356 9.16 15.93 2.32
C ARG A 356 9.34 16.22 3.79
N SER A 357 8.68 17.26 4.30
CA SER A 357 8.70 17.51 5.73
C SER A 357 7.85 16.45 6.44
N PRO A 358 8.14 16.17 7.73
CA PRO A 358 7.20 15.49 8.63
C PRO A 358 5.76 16.03 8.59
N TYR A 359 5.52 17.25 8.14
CA TYR A 359 4.18 17.83 8.18
C TYR A 359 3.30 17.48 6.97
N ASP A 360 3.80 16.72 6.00
CA ASP A 360 3.10 16.25 4.78
C ASP A 360 2.28 14.95 4.98
N PHE A 361 2.30 14.31 6.17
CA PHE A 361 1.68 13.00 6.37
C PHE A 361 0.15 13.01 6.52
N SER A 362 -0.46 12.05 5.83
CA SER A 362 -1.91 11.87 5.52
C SER A 362 -2.71 11.10 6.58
N ASP A 363 -2.30 11.10 7.85
CA ASP A 363 -3.07 10.44 8.92
C ASP A 363 -3.85 11.49 9.74
N ASP A 364 -4.87 11.03 10.46
CA ASP A 364 -5.87 11.78 11.26
C ASP A 364 -5.31 12.77 12.33
N ALA A 365 -4.01 13.03 12.33
CA ALA A 365 -3.30 13.84 13.29
C ALA A 365 -2.35 14.90 12.67
N GLY A 366 -2.20 14.97 11.34
CA GLY A 366 -1.40 15.99 10.63
C GLY A 366 -1.96 17.43 10.75
N LEU A 367 -1.25 18.43 10.20
CA LEU A 367 -1.56 19.88 10.30
C LEU A 367 -2.76 20.22 9.41
N HIS A 368 -3.88 19.54 9.65
CA HIS A 368 -5.14 19.54 8.92
C HIS A 368 -5.07 20.12 7.51
N LEU A 369 -4.53 19.31 6.59
CA LEU A 369 -4.82 19.40 5.17
C LEU A 369 -5.60 18.12 4.84
N ARG A 370 -6.93 18.23 4.92
CA ARG A 370 -7.98 17.20 4.74
C ARG A 370 -8.30 16.26 5.90
N TYR A 371 -9.30 16.68 6.68
CA TYR A 371 -10.35 15.75 7.14
C TYR A 371 -11.44 15.64 6.05
N PRO A 372 -11.71 14.47 5.44
CA PRO A 372 -10.86 13.31 5.24
C PRO A 372 -10.52 13.13 3.74
N GLY A 373 -9.24 13.23 3.39
CA GLY A 373 -8.72 12.76 2.09
C GLY A 373 -9.48 13.19 0.83
N ARG A 374 -9.18 12.54 -0.29
CA ARG A 374 -9.80 12.74 -1.61
C ARG A 374 -11.28 12.34 -1.68
N ASP A 375 -11.97 12.13 -0.56
CA ASP A 375 -13.27 11.43 -0.50
C ASP A 375 -14.36 12.14 0.34
N TRP A 376 -14.23 13.45 0.61
CA TRP A 376 -15.29 14.21 1.32
C TRP A 376 -16.68 14.11 0.65
N ARG A 377 -16.70 13.87 -0.67
CA ARG A 377 -17.94 13.62 -1.45
C ARG A 377 -18.63 12.28 -1.11
N LYS A 378 -17.96 11.30 -0.50
CA LYS A 378 -18.60 10.04 -0.04
C LYS A 378 -19.26 10.19 1.33
N THR A 379 -18.74 11.05 2.19
CA THR A 379 -19.31 11.26 3.54
C THR A 379 -20.58 12.12 3.53
N SER A 380 -20.76 13.03 2.57
CA SER A 380 -21.98 13.86 2.44
C SER A 380 -23.19 13.12 1.86
N SER A 381 -23.03 11.88 1.39
CA SER A 381 -24.16 11.02 0.95
C SER A 381 -24.74 10.13 2.05
N ARG A 382 -24.30 10.32 3.30
CA ARG A 382 -24.78 9.58 4.49
C ARG A 382 -25.31 10.46 5.62
N SER A 383 -25.56 11.74 5.36
CA SER A 383 -26.28 12.64 6.27
C SER A 383 -27.67 12.95 5.74
#